data_AF-H2C6F4-F1
#
_entry.id   AF-H2C6F4-F1
#
_cell.length_a   1.000
_cell.length_b   1.000
_cell.length_c   1.000
_cell.angle_alpha   90.00
_cell.angle_beta   90.00
_cell.angle_gamma   90.00
#
_symmetry.space_group_name_H-M   'P 1'
#
loop_
_entity.id
_entity.type
_entity.pdbx_description
1 polymer ?
#
loop_
_entity_poly.entity_id
_entity_poly.type
_entity_poly.pdbx_seq_one_letter_code
_entity_poly.pdbx_strand_id
1 'polypeptide(L)'
;MSPHRNYWIYCHAHGRFERGVQLLTVAIVDLSTGRTFMVGAFPYAVRKMLDLGMVTEFKTKIEMAREMLDVLKGYFRVSRVVFDSWYWSEKLVKENVVSELKSNRRLLRVESVQGTLEEVEGHLRVGDLPPRTLLRRPDPGRPSDYGKVASPGI
;
A
#
# COMPACT_ATOMS: atom_id res chain seq x y z
N MET A 1 -11.12 7.66 -26.34
CA MET A 1 -10.00 7.48 -25.38
C MET A 1 -8.77 7.04 -26.16
N SER A 2 -7.60 7.65 -25.94
CA SER A 2 -6.35 7.20 -26.58
C SER A 2 -6.04 5.74 -26.19
N PRO A 3 -5.73 4.84 -27.15
CA PRO A 3 -5.38 3.45 -26.88
C PRO A 3 -3.99 3.28 -26.23
N HIS A 4 -3.30 4.38 -25.92
CA HIS A 4 -1.94 4.38 -25.41
C HIS A 4 -1.86 5.17 -24.10
N ARG A 5 -2.22 4.53 -22.97
CA ARG A 5 -1.76 4.95 -21.63
C ARG A 5 -0.28 4.62 -21.42
N ASN A 6 0.55 4.85 -22.44
CA ASN A 6 1.99 4.64 -22.31
C ASN A 6 2.55 5.95 -21.79
N TYR A 7 3.04 5.95 -20.56
CA TYR A 7 3.86 7.03 -20.03
C TYR A 7 5.22 6.92 -20.74
N TRP A 8 5.61 7.97 -21.47
CA TRP A 8 6.91 8.07 -22.14
C TRP A 8 7.79 8.92 -21.25
N ILE A 9 8.90 8.37 -20.77
CA ILE A 9 9.90 9.13 -20.01
C ILE A 9 11.18 9.18 -20.84
N TYR A 10 11.73 10.37 -21.01
CA TYR A 10 13.01 10.53 -21.69
C TYR A 10 14.13 9.99 -20.81
N CYS A 11 14.82 8.95 -21.27
CA CYS A 11 15.98 8.40 -20.60
C CYS A 11 17.24 9.02 -21.18
N HIS A 12 17.94 9.84 -20.39
CA HIS A 12 19.21 10.46 -20.81
C HIS A 12 20.30 9.41 -21.10
N ALA A 13 20.33 8.31 -20.35
CA ALA A 13 21.31 7.24 -20.56
C ALA A 13 21.15 6.54 -21.93
N HIS A 14 19.93 6.43 -22.44
CA HIS A 14 19.63 5.79 -23.73
C HIS A 14 19.36 6.79 -24.86
N GLY A 15 19.35 8.10 -24.56
CA GLY A 15 19.08 9.16 -25.53
C GLY A 15 17.68 9.11 -26.18
N ARG A 16 16.70 8.43 -25.57
CA ARG A 16 15.38 8.18 -26.17
C ARG A 16 14.25 8.15 -25.16
N PHE A 17 13.02 8.26 -25.64
CA PHE A 17 11.84 8.03 -24.82
C PHE A 17 11.61 6.53 -24.59
N GLU A 18 11.55 6.14 -23.32
CA GLU A 18 11.25 4.79 -22.90
C GLU A 18 9.75 4.64 -22.63
N ARG A 19 9.17 3.56 -23.16
CA ARG A 19 7.77 3.22 -22.99
C ARG A 19 7.59 2.33 -21.77
N GLY A 20 6.46 2.48 -21.10
CA GLY A 20 6.06 1.57 -20.02
C GLY A 20 6.71 1.87 -18.67
N VAL A 21 7.52 2.93 -18.56
CA VAL A 21 8.02 3.41 -17.27
C VAL A 21 6.84 3.91 -16.44
N GLN A 22 6.79 3.51 -15.17
CA GLN A 22 5.82 4.04 -14.22
C GLN A 22 6.53 4.89 -13.16
N LEU A 23 5.81 5.84 -12.59
CA LEU A 23 6.31 6.75 -11.57
C LEU A 23 5.67 6.44 -10.22
N LEU A 24 6.50 6.37 -9.18
CA LEU A 24 6.08 6.47 -7.79
C LEU A 24 6.29 7.93 -7.35
N THR A 25 5.20 8.63 -7.08
CA THR A 25 5.26 9.99 -6.53
C THR A 25 5.16 9.96 -5.03
N VAL A 26 6.03 10.70 -4.34
CA VAL A 26 6.02 10.81 -2.88
C VAL A 26 5.98 12.28 -2.48
N ALA A 27 5.16 12.59 -1.47
CA ALA A 27 5.04 13.90 -0.88
C ALA A 27 4.98 13.78 0.65
N ILE A 28 5.44 14.82 1.34
CA ILE A 28 5.37 14.97 2.80
C ILE A 28 4.40 16.09 3.10
N VAL A 29 3.52 15.85 4.08
CA VAL A 29 2.66 16.89 4.65
C VAL A 29 3.20 17.24 6.01
N ASP A 30 3.60 18.50 6.20
CA ASP A 30 3.93 19.04 7.50
C ASP A 30 2.64 19.27 8.28
N LEU A 31 2.46 18.51 9.37
CA LEU A 31 1.25 18.60 10.18
C LEU A 31 1.17 19.90 11.01
N SER A 32 2.29 20.56 11.27
CA SER A 32 2.30 21.81 12.05
C SER A 32 1.80 22.99 11.23
N THR A 33 2.14 23.02 9.93
CA THR A 33 1.77 24.12 9.04
C THR A 33 0.70 23.76 8.01
N GLY A 34 0.35 22.47 7.88
CA GLY A 34 -0.54 21.95 6.85
C GLY A 34 0.02 22.03 5.42
N ARG A 35 1.33 22.25 5.25
CA ARG A 35 1.95 22.44 3.93
C ARG A 35 2.38 21.09 3.34
N THR A 36 2.26 20.98 2.02
CA THR A 36 2.67 19.77 1.27
C THR A 36 3.93 20.04 0.48
N PHE A 37 4.91 19.15 0.60
CA PHE A 37 6.18 19.20 -0.11
C PHE A 37 6.33 17.97 -0.98
N MET A 38 6.54 18.14 -2.28
CA MET A 38 6.84 17.02 -3.17
C MET A 38 8.27 16.56 -2.89
N VAL A 39 8.45 15.30 -2.51
CA VAL A 39 9.78 14.69 -2.33
C VAL A 39 10.36 14.31 -3.69
N GLY A 40 9.53 13.74 -4.56
CA GLY A 40 9.93 13.41 -5.91
C GLY A 40 9.00 12.46 -6.64
N ALA A 41 9.33 12.23 -7.91
CA ALA A 41 8.73 11.22 -8.77
C ALA A 41 9.82 10.23 -9.19
N PHE A 42 9.74 9.01 -8.67
CA PHE A 42 10.75 7.99 -8.84
C PHE A 42 10.31 7.02 -9.94
N PRO A 43 11.05 6.95 -11.06
CA PRO A 43 10.75 5.97 -12.10
C PRO A 43 11.07 4.56 -11.59
N TYR A 44 10.21 3.61 -11.93
CA TYR A 44 10.47 2.19 -11.69
C TYR A 44 10.11 1.36 -12.92
N ALA A 45 10.90 0.31 -13.12
CA ALA A 45 10.69 -0.63 -14.20
C ALA A 45 9.44 -1.49 -13.93
N VAL A 46 8.58 -1.62 -14.93
CA VAL A 46 7.45 -2.54 -14.88
C VAL A 46 7.86 -3.92 -15.37
N ARG A 47 7.12 -4.97 -14.99
CA ARG A 47 7.39 -6.36 -15.39
C ARG A 47 7.59 -6.51 -16.90
N LYS A 48 6.75 -5.82 -17.69
CA LYS A 48 6.83 -5.81 -19.15
C LYS A 48 8.19 -5.34 -19.68
N MET A 49 8.89 -4.43 -18.99
CA MET A 49 10.22 -3.98 -19.41
C MET A 49 11.27 -5.07 -19.19
N LEU A 50 11.13 -5.88 -18.14
CA LEU A 50 11.97 -7.05 -17.91
C LEU A 50 11.70 -8.11 -18.99
N ASP A 51 10.42 -8.39 -19.27
CA ASP A 51 10.02 -9.40 -20.28
C ASP A 51 10.52 -9.03 -21.69
N LEU A 52 10.69 -7.73 -21.98
CA LEU A 52 11.26 -7.22 -23.23
C LEU A 52 12.79 -7.09 -23.22
N GLY A 53 13.47 -7.50 -22.14
CA GLY A 53 14.92 -7.42 -22.00
C GLY A 53 15.47 -5.99 -21.88
N MET A 54 14.62 -5.01 -21.56
CA MET A 54 15.01 -3.59 -21.44
C MET A 54 15.67 -3.26 -20.10
N VAL A 55 15.45 -4.10 -19.09
CA VAL A 55 16.07 -4.00 -17.76
C VAL A 55 16.50 -5.40 -17.32
N THR A 56 17.54 -5.47 -16.49
CA THR A 56 18.04 -6.73 -15.91
C THR A 56 17.31 -7.13 -14.64
N GLU A 57 16.69 -6.16 -13.97
CA GLU A 57 16.01 -6.36 -12.69
C GLU A 57 14.64 -5.71 -12.69
N PHE A 58 13.68 -6.35 -12.03
CA PHE A 58 12.33 -5.83 -11.81
C PHE A 58 12.08 -5.67 -10.32
N LYS A 59 11.61 -4.49 -9.93
CA LYS A 59 11.12 -4.22 -8.59
C LYS A 59 9.67 -3.80 -8.65
N THR A 60 8.85 -4.37 -7.78
CA THR A 60 7.44 -4.00 -7.71
C THR A 60 7.28 -2.59 -7.16
N LYS A 61 6.17 -1.92 -7.51
CA LYS A 61 5.79 -0.63 -6.92
C LYS A 61 5.74 -0.67 -5.38
N ILE A 62 5.35 -1.82 -4.83
CA ILE A 62 5.27 -2.06 -3.38
C ILE A 62 6.66 -2.06 -2.74
N GLU A 63 7.63 -2.72 -3.37
CA GLU A 63 9.01 -2.74 -2.88
C GLU A 63 9.67 -1.36 -2.98
N MET A 64 9.46 -0.65 -4.10
CA MET A 64 9.91 0.73 -4.24
C MET A 64 9.31 1.64 -3.16
N ALA A 65 8.00 1.54 -2.92
CA ALA A 65 7.34 2.32 -1.88
C ALA A 65 7.89 2.01 -0.49
N ARG A 66 8.15 0.74 -0.19
CA ARG A 66 8.72 0.32 1.10
C ARG A 66 10.09 0.96 1.34
N GLU A 67 10.99 0.86 0.36
CA GLU A 67 12.33 1.42 0.50
C GLU A 67 12.31 2.93 0.64
N MET A 68 11.46 3.62 -0.12
CA MET A 68 11.30 5.07 0.04
C MET A 68 10.76 5.44 1.42
N LEU A 69 9.82 4.67 1.97
CA LEU A 69 9.35 4.88 3.34
C LEU A 69 10.46 4.65 4.37
N ASP A 70 11.28 3.61 4.20
CA ASP A 70 12.40 3.32 5.11
C ASP A 70 13.43 4.48 5.08
N VAL A 71 13.76 5.00 3.89
CA VAL A 71 14.62 6.19 3.73
C VAL A 71 14.00 7.42 4.40
N LEU A 72 12.74 7.73 4.10
CA LEU A 72 12.06 8.92 4.64
C LEU A 72 11.91 8.88 6.16
N LYS A 73 11.67 7.72 6.74
CA LYS A 73 11.62 7.55 8.20
C LYS A 73 12.98 7.76 8.86
N GLY A 74 14.08 7.61 8.13
CA GLY A 74 15.42 7.96 8.60
C GLY A 74 15.65 9.47 8.72
N TYR A 75 14.96 10.27 7.90
CA TYR A 75 15.12 11.73 7.86
C TYR A 75 14.03 12.50 8.60
N PHE A 76 12.80 11.96 8.65
CA PHE A 76 11.63 12.64 9.18
C PHE A 76 10.95 11.83 10.28
N ARG A 77 10.42 12.53 11.28
CA ARG A 77 9.52 11.93 12.27
C ARG A 77 8.13 11.73 11.66
N VAL A 78 7.98 10.64 10.91
CA VAL A 78 6.73 10.30 10.21
C VAL A 78 5.66 9.86 11.22
N SER A 79 4.62 10.68 11.39
CA SER A 79 3.48 10.36 12.25
C SER A 79 2.48 9.40 11.59
N ARG A 80 2.34 9.47 10.26
CA ARG A 80 1.40 8.67 9.50
C ARG A 80 1.88 8.49 8.06
N VAL A 81 1.64 7.31 7.51
CA VAL A 81 1.84 7.01 6.09
C VAL A 81 0.47 6.85 5.44
N VAL A 82 0.23 7.53 4.32
CA VAL A 82 -1.06 7.46 3.61
C VAL A 82 -0.86 6.94 2.20
N PHE A 83 -1.65 5.94 1.79
CA PHE A 83 -1.65 5.45 0.42
C PHE A 83 -3.03 4.97 -0.03
N ASP A 84 -3.21 4.90 -1.35
CA ASP A 84 -4.39 4.33 -1.99
C ASP A 84 -4.45 2.80 -1.79
N SER A 85 -5.66 2.25 -1.84
CA SER A 85 -6.01 0.83 -1.74
C SER A 85 -5.18 -0.11 -2.61
N TRP A 86 -4.64 0.38 -3.72
CA TRP A 86 -3.73 -0.37 -4.61
C TRP A 86 -2.38 -0.71 -3.97
N TYR A 87 -1.98 0.02 -2.92
CA TYR A 87 -0.76 -0.24 -2.15
C TYR A 87 -0.99 -1.15 -0.95
N TRP A 88 -2.20 -1.69 -0.81
CA TRP A 88 -2.50 -2.62 0.28
C TRP A 88 -1.67 -3.91 0.14
N SER A 89 -0.67 -4.02 1.00
CA SER A 89 0.21 -5.19 1.11
C SER A 89 0.69 -5.30 2.56
N GLU A 90 0.82 -6.53 3.08
CA GLU A 90 1.41 -6.78 4.40
C GLU A 90 2.82 -6.19 4.55
N LYS A 91 3.54 -6.01 3.42
CA LYS A 91 4.86 -5.37 3.41
C LYS A 91 4.80 -3.88 3.76
N LEU A 92 3.68 -3.21 3.47
CA LEU A 92 3.50 -1.76 3.64
C LEU A 92 2.54 -1.39 4.77
N VAL A 93 1.47 -2.16 4.98
CA VAL A 93 0.45 -1.93 6.02
C VAL A 93 1.02 -2.36 7.38
N LYS A 94 1.88 -1.50 7.91
CA LYS A 94 2.46 -1.59 9.25
C LYS A 94 1.85 -0.52 10.15
N GLU A 95 2.43 -0.31 11.33
CA GLU A 95 2.00 0.72 12.26
C GLU A 95 1.89 2.11 11.61
N ASN A 96 0.88 2.87 12.01
CA ASN A 96 0.62 4.25 11.59
C ASN A 96 0.36 4.45 10.09
N VAL A 97 -0.10 3.41 9.42
CA VAL A 97 -0.57 3.48 8.03
C VAL A 97 -2.06 3.76 7.99
N VAL A 98 -2.46 4.67 7.10
CA VAL A 98 -3.84 4.87 6.69
C VAL A 98 -3.94 4.56 5.21
N SER A 99 -4.82 3.62 4.88
CA SER A 99 -5.10 3.25 3.50
C SER A 99 -6.59 3.16 3.29
N GLU A 100 -7.02 3.50 2.08
CA GLU A 100 -8.34 3.07 1.64
C GLU A 100 -8.38 1.54 1.60
N LEU A 101 -9.47 0.96 2.11
CA LEU A 101 -9.69 -0.47 2.01
C LEU A 101 -10.43 -0.77 0.71
N LYS A 102 -9.84 -1.62 -0.13
CA LYS A 102 -10.48 -2.04 -1.37
C LYS A 102 -11.78 -2.81 -1.09
N SER A 103 -12.85 -2.46 -1.79
CA SER A 103 -14.22 -2.99 -1.56
C SER A 103 -14.37 -4.51 -1.61
N ASN A 104 -13.47 -5.21 -2.29
CA ASN A 104 -13.47 -6.67 -2.43
C ASN A 104 -12.63 -7.39 -1.35
N ARG A 105 -12.13 -6.67 -0.34
CA ARG A 105 -11.36 -7.27 0.76
C ARG A 105 -12.32 -7.71 1.87
N ARG A 106 -12.08 -8.91 2.37
CA ARG A 106 -12.79 -9.46 3.52
C ARG A 106 -12.18 -8.90 4.81
N LEU A 107 -13.05 -8.38 5.67
CA LEU A 107 -12.70 -8.01 7.04
C LEU A 107 -12.90 -9.21 7.95
N LEU A 108 -11.91 -9.46 8.81
CA LEU A 108 -11.98 -10.52 9.81
C LEU A 108 -12.20 -9.96 11.20
N ARG A 109 -11.65 -8.77 11.48
CA ARG A 109 -11.79 -8.03 12.75
C ARG A 109 -11.70 -6.53 12.49
N VAL A 110 -12.40 -5.75 13.29
CA VAL A 110 -12.44 -4.29 13.24
C VAL A 110 -12.30 -3.77 14.67
N GLU A 111 -11.46 -2.76 14.87
CA GLU A 111 -11.36 -2.10 16.17
C GLU A 111 -11.66 -0.62 15.98
N SER A 112 -12.64 -0.11 16.71
CA SER A 112 -12.99 1.30 16.63
C SER A 112 -11.91 2.15 17.31
N VAL A 113 -11.73 3.39 16.83
CA VAL A 113 -10.81 4.38 17.43
C VAL A 113 -11.22 4.74 18.86
N GLN A 114 -12.49 4.50 19.21
CA GLN A 114 -13.03 4.73 20.55
C GLN A 114 -12.67 3.61 21.55
N GLY A 115 -11.89 2.60 21.14
CA GLY A 115 -11.38 1.55 22.02
C GLY A 115 -12.36 0.39 22.24
N THR A 116 -13.54 0.43 21.64
CA THR A 116 -14.48 -0.70 21.64
C THR A 116 -14.03 -1.70 20.60
N LEU A 117 -13.56 -2.86 21.08
CA LEU A 117 -13.31 -4.07 20.32
C LEU A 117 -14.66 -4.70 20.01
N GLU A 118 -15.23 -4.41 18.84
CA GLU A 118 -16.35 -5.20 18.36
C GLU A 118 -15.77 -6.41 17.62
N GLU A 119 -15.82 -7.59 18.25
CA GLU A 119 -15.61 -8.84 17.55
C GLU A 119 -16.72 -8.98 16.52
N VAL A 120 -16.43 -8.59 15.28
CA VAL A 120 -17.42 -8.71 14.22
C VAL A 120 -17.36 -10.12 13.64
N GLU A 121 -18.22 -10.97 14.17
CA GLU A 121 -18.45 -12.31 13.66
C GLU A 121 -19.17 -12.21 12.31
N GLY A 122 -18.44 -12.29 11.20
CA GLY A 122 -19.05 -12.32 9.86
C GLY A 122 -18.23 -11.77 8.72
N HIS A 123 -18.82 -11.86 7.52
CA HIS A 123 -18.24 -11.40 6.26
C HIS A 123 -18.63 -9.94 5.97
N LEU A 124 -18.23 -8.99 6.82
CA LEU A 124 -18.54 -7.59 6.56
C LEU A 124 -17.81 -7.07 5.32
N ARG A 125 -18.56 -6.42 4.44
CA ARG A 125 -18.00 -5.63 3.35
C ARG A 125 -17.75 -4.21 3.87
N VAL A 126 -16.83 -3.51 3.22
CA VAL A 126 -16.47 -2.13 3.60
C VAL A 126 -17.68 -1.19 3.64
N GLY A 127 -18.67 -1.42 2.78
CA GLY A 127 -19.91 -0.63 2.73
C GLY A 127 -20.83 -0.82 3.94
N ASP A 128 -20.63 -1.88 4.72
CA ASP A 128 -21.43 -2.19 5.90
C ASP A 128 -20.84 -1.54 7.16
N LEU A 129 -19.67 -0.90 7.06
CA LEU A 129 -19.01 -0.24 8.18
C LEU A 129 -19.58 1.16 8.44
N PRO A 130 -19.70 1.58 9.71
CA PRO A 130 -20.01 2.96 10.05
C PRO A 130 -18.97 3.93 9.43
N PRO A 131 -19.39 5.15 9.04
CA PRO A 131 -18.46 6.16 8.58
C PRO A 131 -17.33 6.41 9.61
N ARG A 132 -16.10 6.59 9.13
CA ARG A 132 -14.89 6.85 9.95
C ARG A 132 -14.38 5.67 10.78
N THR A 133 -14.76 4.45 10.42
CA THR A 133 -14.17 3.24 11.01
C THR A 133 -12.70 3.10 10.58
N LEU A 134 -11.79 2.95 11.55
CA LEU A 134 -10.38 2.61 11.28
C LEU A 134 -10.18 1.10 11.48
N LEU A 135 -9.25 0.51 10.73
CA LEU A 135 -8.94 -0.91 10.80
C LEU A 135 -7.52 -1.08 11.32
N ARG A 136 -7.37 -1.77 12.45
CA ARG A 136 -6.06 -2.17 12.97
C ARG A 136 -5.77 -3.63 12.65
N ARG A 137 -4.49 -3.95 12.49
CA ARG A 137 -4.04 -5.34 12.43
C ARG A 137 -4.20 -5.96 13.82
N PRO A 138 -4.67 -7.22 13.94
CA PRO A 138 -4.69 -7.90 15.23
C PRO A 138 -3.27 -8.07 15.79
N ASP A 139 -3.18 -8.06 17.12
CA ASP A 139 -1.95 -8.09 17.91
C ASP A 139 -1.13 -9.38 17.64
N PRO A 140 0.18 -9.32 17.32
CA PRO A 140 0.99 -10.50 16.99
C PRO A 140 1.12 -11.51 18.13
N GLY A 141 0.89 -11.08 19.37
CA GLY A 141 1.05 -11.90 20.58
C GLY A 141 -0.15 -12.77 20.95
N ARG A 142 -1.29 -12.65 20.23
CA ARG A 142 -2.48 -13.46 20.51
C ARG A 142 -2.49 -14.69 19.59
N PRO A 143 -2.59 -15.92 20.12
CA PRO A 143 -2.63 -17.12 19.29
C PRO A 143 -3.76 -17.02 18.26
N SER A 144 -3.43 -17.36 17.01
CA SER A 144 -4.40 -17.52 15.95
C SER A 144 -4.95 -18.94 16.02
N ASP A 145 -6.23 -19.11 16.34
CA ASP A 145 -6.93 -20.41 16.27
C ASP A 145 -7.19 -20.88 14.81
N TYR A 146 -6.53 -20.27 13.82
CA TYR A 146 -6.60 -20.73 12.43
C TYR A 146 -5.84 -22.05 12.26
N GLY A 147 -6.58 -23.17 12.27
CA GLY A 147 -6.05 -24.50 11.96
C GLY A 147 -6.81 -25.68 12.56
N LYS A 148 -7.80 -25.47 13.45
CA LYS A 148 -8.65 -26.57 13.91
C LYS A 148 -9.67 -26.93 12.82
N VAL A 149 -9.27 -27.86 11.94
CA VAL A 149 -10.18 -28.63 11.11
C VAL A 149 -11.08 -29.41 12.06
N ALA A 150 -12.40 -29.17 11.99
CA ALA A 150 -13.36 -30.02 12.66
C ALA A 150 -13.20 -31.44 12.09
N SER A 151 -12.82 -32.39 12.94
CA SER A 151 -12.87 -33.80 12.60
C SER A 151 -14.29 -34.14 12.16
N PRO A 152 -14.52 -34.72 10.98
CA PRO A 152 -15.84 -35.20 10.64
C PRO A 152 -16.15 -36.36 11.59
N GLY A 153 -17.21 -36.20 12.39
CA GLY A 153 -17.71 -37.26 13.26
C GLY A 153 -18.09 -38.48 12.44
N ILE A 154 -17.65 -39.64 12.91
CA ILE A 154 -18.24 -40.94 12.56
C ILE A 154 -19.40 -41.17 13.52
#